data_AF-A0A960T3R2-F1
#
_entry.id   AF-A0A960T3R2-F1
#
_cell.length_a   1.000
_cell.length_b   1.000
_cell.length_c   1.000
_cell.angle_alpha   90.00
_cell.angle_beta   90.00
_cell.angle_gamma   90.00
#
_symmetry.space_group_name_H-M   'P 1'
#
loop_
_entity.id
_entity.type
_entity.pdbx_description
1 polymer ?
#
loop_
_entity_poly.entity_id
_entity_poly.type
_entity_poly.pdbx_seq_one_letter_code
_entity_poly.pdbx_strand_id
1 'polypeptide(L)'
;MLPGLRRIALEAARGQSIVGSWGHRFAGPDGRLVGYGMMNSPGVPLTIGMVMARKAGIDDPEVATAIERSAKLLRFYIGKGAVPYGDHAPWMETHEDNGKCGMAAVFFNLRENEEGAAFFSRMSTASHGSERDCGHTGNFFNLTWAMPGIAISGPNATGAWMKEFGAAYFDLARRWDGTFRHQGPPEIANDKYAGWDASGAYLLAYAMPLKRLWLTGKKAPVAPQLAPDAAARLVRDGRGWSNNDRNSAYDALDGETLVGALSSWSPIVRERAAMALARRKEDVIPILVGLLDSPSLETRLGACAALARQKERAAPALPALRETFHADDSWLRVKAAEAIAATGGAGMAVLPEILKRIAAGPPPGDPRGMEQRFLCFTVFDQMLRRSLDGVDRDELRDAVVTGLHNEDGRARSSIGRVYEKLSYEEIRPLLPAIHEAIVRPAPSGIMFASGIRLAGVEILAKHRIREGIPLCLDVMEIDKWGKQNRILSGLKS
;
A
#
# COMPACT_ATOMS: atom_id res chain seq x y z
N MET A 1 17.41 7.78 -33.11
CA MET A 1 16.82 7.03 -31.97
C MET A 1 17.91 6.17 -31.35
N LEU A 2 18.12 6.19 -30.02
CA LEU A 2 19.18 5.41 -29.35
C LEU A 2 18.74 3.94 -29.23
N PRO A 3 19.28 2.99 -30.02
CA PRO A 3 18.74 1.63 -30.08
C PRO A 3 18.78 0.91 -28.73
N GLY A 4 19.83 1.14 -27.94
CA GLY A 4 19.96 0.60 -26.58
C GLY A 4 18.89 1.12 -25.61
N LEU A 5 18.51 2.41 -25.72
CA LEU A 5 17.46 2.99 -24.88
C LEU A 5 16.08 2.40 -25.22
N ARG A 6 15.78 2.26 -26.52
CA ARG A 6 14.53 1.60 -26.96
C ARG A 6 14.47 0.17 -26.44
N ARG A 7 15.56 -0.59 -26.56
CA ARG A 7 15.63 -1.96 -26.07
C ARG A 7 15.33 -2.05 -24.57
N ILE A 8 16.02 -1.26 -23.74
CA ILE A 8 15.84 -1.29 -22.28
C ILE A 8 14.42 -0.83 -21.88
N ALA A 9 13.86 0.19 -22.54
CA ALA A 9 12.49 0.63 -22.28
C ALA A 9 11.46 -0.46 -22.61
N LEU A 10 11.63 -1.17 -23.73
CA LEU A 10 10.77 -2.29 -24.10
C LEU A 10 10.97 -3.51 -23.20
N GLU A 11 12.20 -3.82 -22.79
CA GLU A 11 12.48 -4.88 -21.81
C GLU A 11 11.77 -4.60 -20.48
N ALA A 12 11.82 -3.35 -19.99
CA ALA A 12 11.09 -2.94 -18.80
C ALA A 12 9.57 -3.05 -18.97
N ALA A 13 9.03 -2.57 -20.09
CA ALA A 13 7.60 -2.61 -20.40
C ALA A 13 7.06 -4.04 -20.51
N ARG A 14 7.77 -4.91 -21.25
CA ARG A 14 7.41 -6.33 -21.44
C ARG A 14 7.63 -7.17 -20.19
N GLY A 15 8.56 -6.75 -19.34
CA GLY A 15 8.82 -7.38 -18.04
C GLY A 15 7.80 -7.01 -16.95
N GLN A 16 6.86 -6.10 -17.23
CA GLN A 16 5.80 -5.71 -16.30
C GLN A 16 4.72 -6.79 -16.21
N SER A 17 4.17 -6.99 -15.02
CA SER A 17 2.99 -7.83 -14.84
C SER A 17 1.75 -7.21 -15.48
N ILE A 18 0.74 -8.04 -15.72
CA ILE A 18 -0.57 -7.62 -16.24
C ILE A 18 -1.29 -6.61 -15.31
N VAL A 19 -0.93 -6.56 -14.02
CA VAL A 19 -1.47 -5.62 -13.04
C VAL A 19 -0.62 -4.35 -12.85
N GLY A 20 0.40 -4.14 -13.70
CA GLY A 20 1.15 -2.88 -13.74
C GLY A 20 2.35 -2.82 -12.80
N SER A 21 2.91 -3.96 -12.40
CA SER A 21 3.98 -4.01 -11.39
C SER A 21 5.16 -4.90 -11.79
N TRP A 22 6.26 -4.80 -11.02
CA TRP A 22 7.45 -5.65 -11.17
C TRP A 22 7.72 -6.42 -9.88
N GLY A 23 8.48 -7.50 -10.01
CA GLY A 23 8.87 -8.36 -8.90
C GLY A 23 10.37 -8.53 -8.84
N HIS A 24 10.81 -9.64 -8.24
CA HIS A 24 12.23 -9.97 -8.13
C HIS A 24 12.84 -10.37 -9.49
N ARG A 25 11.99 -10.76 -10.43
CA ARG A 25 12.29 -10.98 -11.84
C ARG A 25 11.16 -10.38 -12.68
N PHE A 26 11.40 -10.26 -13.98
CA PHE A 26 10.36 -9.89 -14.95
C PHE A 26 9.23 -10.92 -14.98
N ALA A 27 8.05 -10.47 -15.44
CA ALA A 27 6.87 -11.29 -15.55
C ALA A 27 7.11 -12.53 -16.43
N GLY A 28 6.46 -13.63 -16.06
CA GLY A 28 6.50 -14.88 -16.82
C GLY A 28 5.59 -14.83 -18.04
N PRO A 29 5.55 -15.92 -18.84
CA PRO A 29 4.72 -16.02 -20.05
C PRO A 29 3.22 -15.84 -19.79
N ASP A 30 2.77 -16.10 -18.57
CA ASP A 30 1.39 -15.92 -18.11
C ASP A 30 1.08 -14.48 -17.66
N GLY A 31 2.04 -13.55 -17.80
CA GLY A 31 1.91 -12.16 -17.40
C GLY A 31 1.99 -11.91 -15.89
N ARG A 32 2.27 -12.93 -15.07
CA ARG A 32 2.39 -12.82 -13.61
C ARG A 32 3.84 -12.67 -13.19
N LEU A 33 4.04 -12.06 -12.02
CA LEU A 33 5.38 -11.83 -11.47
C LEU A 33 6.10 -13.15 -11.18
N VAL A 34 7.38 -13.25 -11.56
CA VAL A 34 8.26 -14.34 -11.16
C VAL A 34 9.03 -13.94 -9.90
N GLY A 35 9.12 -14.87 -8.94
CA GLY A 35 9.74 -14.65 -7.62
C GLY A 35 8.71 -14.49 -6.51
N TYR A 36 9.14 -13.95 -5.36
CA TYR A 36 8.32 -13.93 -4.15
C TYR A 36 7.07 -13.04 -4.30
N GLY A 37 7.18 -11.86 -4.91
CA GLY A 37 6.04 -10.99 -5.12
C GLY A 37 6.40 -9.64 -5.72
N MET A 38 5.42 -8.73 -5.71
CA MET A 38 5.53 -7.35 -6.17
C MET A 38 6.57 -6.57 -5.37
N MET A 39 7.29 -5.68 -6.05
CA MET A 39 8.28 -4.80 -5.45
C MET A 39 8.14 -3.39 -6.02
N ASN A 40 7.58 -2.47 -5.23
CA ASN A 40 7.43 -1.08 -5.65
C ASN A 40 8.78 -0.34 -5.73
N SER A 41 9.77 -0.70 -4.90
CA SER A 41 11.08 -0.03 -4.86
C SER A 41 11.85 -0.13 -6.20
N PRO A 42 11.90 -1.28 -6.91
CA PRO A 42 12.39 -1.33 -8.29
C PRO A 42 11.32 -0.91 -9.34
N GLY A 43 10.03 -1.12 -9.07
CA GLY A 43 8.96 -0.83 -10.03
C GLY A 43 8.76 0.67 -10.33
N VAL A 44 8.84 1.54 -9.32
CA VAL A 44 8.69 2.99 -9.52
C VAL A 44 9.86 3.57 -10.33
N PRO A 45 11.14 3.28 -10.02
CA PRO A 45 12.28 3.69 -10.85
C PRO A 45 12.23 3.17 -12.29
N LEU A 46 11.81 1.91 -12.52
CA LEU A 46 11.59 1.39 -13.89
C LEU A 46 10.56 2.24 -14.64
N THR A 47 9.47 2.61 -13.97
CA THR A 47 8.44 3.46 -14.55
C THR A 47 8.96 4.88 -14.85
N ILE A 48 9.73 5.48 -13.93
CA ILE A 48 10.40 6.77 -14.15
C ILE A 48 11.35 6.68 -15.36
N GLY A 49 12.14 5.61 -15.45
CA GLY A 49 13.03 5.32 -16.57
C GLY A 49 12.30 5.28 -17.91
N MET A 50 11.15 4.60 -17.98
CA MET A 50 10.31 4.57 -19.18
C MET A 50 9.74 5.95 -19.54
N VAL A 51 9.30 6.76 -18.55
CA VAL A 51 8.85 8.14 -18.81
C VAL A 51 9.99 8.98 -19.38
N MET A 52 11.20 8.86 -18.85
CA MET A 52 12.38 9.55 -19.37
C MET A 52 12.77 9.05 -20.77
N ALA A 53 12.62 7.76 -21.05
CA ALA A 53 12.85 7.21 -22.38
C ALA A 53 11.89 7.82 -23.42
N ARG A 54 10.61 8.00 -23.06
CA ARG A 54 9.64 8.71 -23.93
C ARG A 54 10.06 10.15 -24.18
N LYS A 55 10.50 10.86 -23.15
CA LYS A 55 11.01 12.24 -23.27
C LYS A 55 12.30 12.33 -24.10
N ALA A 56 13.03 11.22 -24.25
CA ALA A 56 14.20 11.10 -25.12
C ALA A 56 13.86 10.64 -26.56
N GLY A 57 12.57 10.60 -26.93
CA GLY A 57 12.10 10.29 -28.27
C GLY A 57 11.76 8.82 -28.53
N ILE A 58 11.59 8.00 -27.48
CA ILE A 58 11.02 6.66 -27.62
C ILE A 58 9.49 6.77 -27.66
N ASP A 59 8.91 6.68 -28.85
CA ASP A 59 7.47 6.62 -29.03
C ASP A 59 7.04 5.19 -29.36
N ASP A 60 6.65 4.44 -28.32
CA ASP A 60 6.24 3.04 -28.43
C ASP A 60 4.98 2.80 -27.58
N PRO A 61 3.91 2.21 -28.16
CA PRO A 61 2.65 2.03 -27.46
C PRO A 61 2.73 1.02 -26.29
N GLU A 62 3.64 0.05 -26.34
CA GLU A 62 3.85 -0.88 -25.23
C GLU A 62 4.39 -0.14 -24.01
N VAL A 63 5.37 0.75 -24.22
CA VAL A 63 5.94 1.61 -23.18
C VAL A 63 4.87 2.55 -22.62
N ALA A 64 4.06 3.17 -23.48
CA ALA A 64 2.96 4.04 -23.05
C ALA A 64 1.96 3.29 -22.14
N THR A 65 1.56 2.09 -22.55
CA THR A 65 0.64 1.23 -21.81
C THR A 65 1.21 0.83 -20.46
N ALA A 66 2.50 0.45 -20.41
CA ALA A 66 3.15 0.04 -19.18
C ALA A 66 3.21 1.18 -18.16
N ILE A 67 3.54 2.39 -18.60
CA ILE A 67 3.55 3.57 -17.73
C ILE A 67 2.14 3.85 -17.19
N GLU A 68 1.09 3.72 -18.00
CA GLU A 68 -0.28 3.99 -17.53
C GLU A 68 -0.78 2.96 -16.52
N ARG A 69 -0.44 1.67 -16.69
CA ARG A 69 -0.74 0.65 -15.68
C ARG A 69 -0.08 0.96 -14.33
N SER A 70 1.19 1.34 -14.34
CA SER A 70 1.89 1.78 -13.12
C SER A 70 1.24 3.03 -12.50
N ALA A 71 0.85 4.00 -13.34
CA ALA A 71 0.19 5.22 -12.88
C ALA A 71 -1.14 4.90 -12.18
N LYS A 72 -1.97 4.05 -12.79
CA LYS A 72 -3.25 3.61 -12.23
C LYS A 72 -3.07 2.93 -10.86
N LEU A 73 -2.05 2.06 -10.72
CA LEU A 73 -1.70 1.44 -9.43
C LEU A 73 -1.27 2.48 -8.38
N LEU A 74 -0.33 3.37 -8.72
CA LEU A 74 0.24 4.32 -7.77
C LEU A 74 -0.74 5.41 -7.35
N ARG A 75 -1.67 5.82 -8.24
CA ARG A 75 -2.72 6.80 -7.93
C ARG A 75 -3.60 6.33 -6.78
N PHE A 76 -3.77 5.02 -6.60
CA PHE A 76 -4.55 4.49 -5.50
C PHE A 76 -4.04 4.99 -4.15
N TYR A 77 -2.72 5.19 -3.96
CA TYR A 77 -2.13 5.56 -2.68
C TYR A 77 -2.21 7.06 -2.35
N ILE A 78 -2.58 7.91 -3.31
CA ILE A 78 -2.72 9.36 -3.10
C ILE A 78 -3.77 9.62 -2.02
N GLY A 79 -3.40 10.39 -0.99
CA GLY A 79 -4.27 10.71 0.15
C GLY A 79 -4.43 9.59 1.20
N LYS A 80 -3.89 8.40 0.94
CA LYS A 80 -4.19 7.19 1.75
C LYS A 80 -3.02 6.69 2.59
N GLY A 81 -1.78 6.99 2.21
CA GLY A 81 -0.58 6.55 2.93
C GLY A 81 0.65 6.51 2.03
N ALA A 82 1.79 6.07 2.58
CA ALA A 82 3.00 5.87 1.81
C ALA A 82 2.88 4.65 0.87
N VAL A 83 3.64 4.66 -0.23
CA VAL A 83 3.68 3.55 -1.19
C VAL A 83 4.32 2.34 -0.50
N PRO A 84 3.60 1.22 -0.30
CA PRO A 84 4.06 0.13 0.56
C PRO A 84 5.07 -0.78 -0.13
N TYR A 85 5.60 -1.76 0.61
CA TYR A 85 6.19 -2.95 0.00
C TYR A 85 5.10 -3.77 -0.70
N GLY A 86 5.45 -4.35 -1.84
CA GLY A 86 4.56 -5.22 -2.60
C GLY A 86 3.13 -4.71 -2.73
N ASP A 87 2.19 -5.65 -2.74
CA ASP A 87 0.76 -5.38 -2.89
C ASP A 87 0.12 -5.26 -1.52
N HIS A 88 0.72 -4.53 -0.60
CA HIS A 88 0.12 -4.31 0.72
C HIS A 88 -0.83 -3.10 0.71
N ALA A 89 -1.56 -2.95 1.82
CA ALA A 89 -2.32 -1.75 2.12
C ALA A 89 -1.40 -0.51 2.11
N PRO A 90 -1.94 0.72 1.93
CA PRO A 90 -1.15 1.94 2.10
C PRO A 90 -0.35 1.89 3.41
N TRP A 91 0.92 2.25 3.35
CA TRP A 91 1.78 2.22 4.53
C TRP A 91 1.45 3.41 5.44
N MET A 92 1.13 3.12 6.70
CA MET A 92 0.57 4.09 7.66
C MET A 92 1.45 4.31 8.89
N GLU A 93 2.56 3.58 9.06
CA GLU A 93 3.42 3.76 10.23
C GLU A 93 4.26 5.05 10.15
N THR A 94 4.73 5.37 8.94
CA THR A 94 5.62 6.50 8.63
C THR A 94 5.23 7.17 7.32
N HIS A 95 5.68 8.40 7.11
CA HIS A 95 5.41 9.18 5.90
C HIS A 95 6.23 8.72 4.68
N GLU A 96 7.18 7.81 4.87
CA GLU A 96 8.00 7.21 3.83
C GLU A 96 8.24 5.73 4.14
N ASP A 97 8.44 4.94 3.09
CA ASP A 97 8.89 3.55 3.18
C ASP A 97 9.92 3.31 2.05
N ASN A 98 11.21 3.31 2.40
CA ASN A 98 12.34 3.07 1.49
C ASN A 98 12.39 4.02 0.27
N GLY A 99 12.11 5.30 0.49
CA GLY A 99 12.19 6.36 -0.54
C GLY A 99 11.10 6.31 -1.60
N LYS A 100 10.09 5.43 -1.48
CA LYS A 100 9.05 5.23 -2.49
C LYS A 100 8.10 6.41 -2.63
N CYS A 101 7.84 7.20 -1.58
CA CYS A 101 7.12 8.47 -1.72
C CYS A 101 7.95 9.48 -2.50
N GLY A 102 9.25 9.59 -2.22
CA GLY A 102 10.16 10.43 -3.03
C GLY A 102 10.18 10.04 -4.51
N MET A 103 10.26 8.73 -4.80
CA MET A 103 10.13 8.20 -6.17
C MET A 103 8.77 8.55 -6.80
N ALA A 104 7.67 8.36 -6.07
CA ALA A 104 6.32 8.64 -6.56
C ALA A 104 6.12 10.13 -6.85
N ALA A 105 6.63 11.02 -6.00
CA ALA A 105 6.58 12.47 -6.22
C ALA A 105 7.26 12.85 -7.55
N VAL A 106 8.48 12.34 -7.78
CA VAL A 106 9.22 12.54 -9.04
C VAL A 106 8.44 11.98 -10.22
N PHE A 107 7.92 10.76 -10.10
CA PHE A 107 7.14 10.11 -11.15
C PHE A 107 5.91 10.94 -11.56
N PHE A 108 5.08 11.37 -10.60
CA PHE A 108 3.87 12.14 -10.88
C PHE A 108 4.20 13.55 -11.41
N ASN A 109 5.29 14.16 -10.94
CA ASN A 109 5.76 15.43 -11.49
C ASN A 109 6.14 15.30 -12.98
N LEU A 110 6.85 14.23 -13.36
CA LEU A 110 7.20 13.96 -14.76
C LEU A 110 5.99 13.67 -15.66
N ARG A 111 4.91 13.17 -15.06
CA ARG A 111 3.61 12.86 -15.69
C ARG A 111 2.61 14.01 -15.65
N GLU A 112 2.99 15.16 -15.08
CA GLU A 112 2.12 16.35 -14.98
C GLU A 112 0.83 16.07 -14.18
N ASN A 113 0.94 15.18 -13.20
CA ASN A 113 -0.14 14.91 -12.26
C ASN A 113 0.13 15.70 -10.97
N GLU A 114 -0.53 16.85 -10.85
CA GLU A 114 -0.37 17.76 -9.71
C GLU A 114 -0.71 17.10 -8.38
N GLU A 115 -1.83 16.40 -8.31
CA GLU A 115 -2.35 15.76 -7.10
C GLU A 115 -1.33 14.78 -6.47
N GLY A 116 -0.82 13.84 -7.28
CA GLY A 116 0.17 12.86 -6.84
C GLY A 116 1.52 13.50 -6.55
N ALA A 117 1.95 14.46 -7.36
CA ALA A 117 3.21 15.18 -7.12
C ALA A 117 3.16 15.92 -5.77
N ALA A 118 2.06 16.63 -5.49
CA ALA A 118 1.85 17.38 -4.26
C ALA A 118 1.71 16.47 -3.04
N PHE A 119 0.90 15.41 -3.11
CA PHE A 119 0.73 14.51 -1.97
C PHE A 119 2.05 13.84 -1.57
N PHE A 120 2.75 13.21 -2.52
CA PHE A 120 3.97 12.46 -2.20
C PHE A 120 5.17 13.37 -1.89
N SER A 121 5.23 14.60 -2.42
CA SER A 121 6.27 15.56 -2.03
C SER A 121 6.04 16.10 -0.61
N ARG A 122 4.78 16.27 -0.19
CA ARG A 122 4.43 16.60 1.21
C ARG A 122 4.78 15.45 2.15
N MET A 123 4.42 14.21 1.81
CA MET A 123 4.85 13.00 2.54
C MET A 123 6.38 12.93 2.68
N SER A 124 7.10 13.21 1.59
CA SER A 124 8.56 13.26 1.61
C SER A 124 9.11 14.37 2.52
N THR A 125 8.45 15.52 2.58
CA THR A 125 8.83 16.66 3.45
C THR A 125 8.55 16.38 4.93
N ALA A 126 7.46 15.66 5.22
CA ALA A 126 7.14 15.25 6.58
C ALA A 126 8.05 14.13 7.09
N SER A 127 8.55 13.26 6.21
CA SER A 127 9.44 12.18 6.63
C SER A 127 10.87 12.67 6.95
N HIS A 128 11.33 12.48 8.18
CA HIS A 128 12.69 12.79 8.65
C HIS A 128 13.02 11.96 9.90
N GLY A 129 14.27 12.09 10.40
CA GLY A 129 14.71 11.38 11.60
C GLY A 129 14.57 9.87 11.46
N SER A 130 14.00 9.24 12.49
CA SER A 130 13.81 7.78 12.56
C SER A 130 12.99 7.21 11.40
N GLU A 131 12.11 7.99 10.76
CA GLU A 131 11.36 7.52 9.59
C GLU A 131 12.26 7.30 8.37
N ARG A 132 13.40 7.99 8.29
CA ARG A 132 14.35 7.88 7.17
C ARG A 132 15.62 7.09 7.49
N ASP A 133 15.94 6.92 8.77
CA ASP A 133 17.12 6.17 9.20
C ASP A 133 16.98 4.65 9.01
N CYS A 134 15.75 4.14 8.94
CA CYS A 134 15.47 2.69 8.86
C CYS A 134 14.96 2.27 7.48
N GLY A 135 15.16 1.00 7.10
CA GLY A 135 14.66 0.47 5.84
C GLY A 135 15.28 -0.88 5.48
N HIS A 136 14.81 -1.48 4.38
CA HIS A 136 15.31 -2.78 3.92
C HIS A 136 16.79 -2.73 3.48
N THR A 137 17.27 -1.55 3.09
CA THR A 137 18.67 -1.25 2.73
C THR A 137 19.19 -0.12 3.62
N GLY A 138 18.89 -0.22 4.92
CA GLY A 138 19.08 0.86 5.89
C GLY A 138 18.43 2.16 5.39
N ASN A 139 19.15 3.27 5.56
CA ASN A 139 18.73 4.60 5.13
C ASN A 139 18.94 4.89 3.63
N PHE A 140 19.59 4.01 2.85
CA PHE A 140 20.13 4.36 1.53
C PHE A 140 19.07 4.88 0.56
N PHE A 141 17.98 4.13 0.37
CA PHE A 141 16.92 4.54 -0.54
C PHE A 141 16.11 5.73 0.00
N ASN A 142 15.94 5.82 1.32
CA ASN A 142 15.27 6.96 1.94
C ASN A 142 16.04 8.25 1.65
N LEU A 143 17.37 8.26 1.76
CA LEU A 143 18.15 9.46 1.49
C LEU A 143 18.31 9.75 0.00
N THR A 144 18.52 8.71 -0.82
CA THR A 144 18.65 8.85 -2.28
C THR A 144 17.46 9.58 -2.89
N TRP A 145 16.25 9.29 -2.40
CA TRP A 145 15.00 9.86 -2.93
C TRP A 145 14.41 10.99 -2.09
N ALA A 146 15.01 11.35 -0.95
CA ALA A 146 14.54 12.43 -0.09
C ALA A 146 14.47 13.75 -0.86
N MET A 147 15.62 14.30 -1.25
CA MET A 147 15.70 15.63 -1.85
C MET A 147 15.05 15.73 -3.24
N PRO A 148 15.14 14.73 -4.15
CA PRO A 148 14.35 14.73 -5.38
C PRO A 148 12.84 14.84 -5.13
N GLY A 149 12.31 14.20 -4.10
CA GLY A 149 10.90 14.30 -3.71
C GLY A 149 10.55 15.62 -3.02
N ILE A 150 11.35 16.06 -2.04
CA ILE A 150 11.08 17.27 -1.25
C ILE A 150 11.15 18.54 -2.10
N ALA A 151 12.11 18.62 -3.04
CA ALA A 151 12.29 19.81 -3.88
C ALA A 151 11.10 20.12 -4.80
N ILE A 152 10.22 19.13 -5.04
CA ILE A 152 8.96 19.34 -5.77
C ILE A 152 8.04 20.30 -4.99
N SER A 153 8.08 20.27 -3.66
CA SER A 153 7.35 21.21 -2.79
C SER A 153 8.01 22.60 -2.69
N GLY A 154 9.20 22.78 -3.29
CA GLY A 154 9.86 24.07 -3.40
C GLY A 154 10.92 24.40 -2.35
N PRO A 155 11.57 25.58 -2.49
CA PRO A 155 12.73 25.95 -1.69
C PRO A 155 12.45 26.02 -0.19
N ASN A 156 11.25 26.46 0.21
CA ASN A 156 10.86 26.51 1.62
C ASN A 156 10.77 25.10 2.23
N ALA A 157 10.27 24.12 1.48
CA ALA A 157 10.21 22.73 1.91
C ALA A 157 11.62 22.15 2.10
N THR A 158 12.49 22.34 1.11
CA THR A 158 13.88 21.88 1.19
C THR A 158 14.65 22.56 2.32
N GLY A 159 14.46 23.86 2.52
CA GLY A 159 15.12 24.61 3.58
C GLY A 159 14.66 24.16 4.97
N ALA A 160 13.35 24.00 5.16
CA ALA A 160 12.79 23.53 6.43
C ALA A 160 13.28 22.10 6.76
N TRP A 161 13.29 21.20 5.78
CA TRP A 161 13.74 19.82 5.98
C TRP A 161 15.25 19.72 6.23
N MET A 162 16.06 20.51 5.50
CA MET A 162 17.49 20.60 5.76
C MET A 162 17.77 21.14 7.17
N LYS A 163 16.97 22.09 7.66
CA LYS A 163 17.12 22.60 9.02
C LYS A 163 16.76 21.57 10.10
N GLU A 164 15.72 20.76 9.89
CA GLU A 164 15.28 19.74 10.86
C GLU A 164 16.24 18.56 10.95
N PHE A 165 16.68 18.05 9.79
CA PHE A 165 17.37 16.77 9.71
C PHE A 165 18.54 16.80 8.74
N GLY A 166 18.33 17.34 7.53
CA GLY A 166 19.29 17.18 6.44
C GLY A 166 20.69 17.76 6.72
N ALA A 167 20.79 18.96 7.30
CA ALA A 167 22.07 19.64 7.51
C ALA A 167 22.99 18.84 8.45
N ALA A 168 22.51 18.53 9.66
CA ALA A 168 23.28 17.73 10.61
C ALA A 168 23.59 16.33 10.04
N TYR A 169 22.61 15.69 9.40
CA TYR A 169 22.79 14.34 8.87
C TYR A 169 23.84 14.29 7.76
N PHE A 170 23.75 15.20 6.79
CA PHE A 170 24.63 15.24 5.64
C PHE A 170 26.05 15.68 6.03
N ASP A 171 26.19 16.58 7.00
CA ASP A 171 27.50 17.00 7.48
C ASP A 171 28.19 15.87 8.26
N LEU A 172 27.46 15.15 9.11
CA LEU A 172 28.01 14.03 9.89
C LEU A 172 28.30 12.78 9.03
N ALA A 173 27.54 12.55 7.95
CA ALA A 173 27.77 11.42 7.05
C ALA A 173 28.99 11.60 6.13
N ARG A 174 29.50 12.84 6.00
CA ARG A 174 30.62 13.17 5.11
C ARG A 174 31.96 12.75 5.74
N ARG A 175 32.78 12.07 4.96
CA ARG A 175 34.15 11.70 5.35
C ARG A 175 35.14 12.82 5.01
N TRP A 176 36.32 12.76 5.63
CA TRP A 176 37.40 13.72 5.41
C TRP A 176 37.85 13.83 3.95
N ASP A 177 37.68 12.76 3.17
CA ASP A 177 38.01 12.67 1.74
C ASP A 177 36.87 13.17 0.82
N GLY A 178 35.79 13.72 1.41
CA GLY A 178 34.60 14.20 0.70
C GLY A 178 33.63 13.11 0.27
N THR A 179 33.93 11.83 0.54
CA THR A 179 33.04 10.70 0.24
C THR A 179 31.95 10.54 1.29
N PHE A 180 30.87 9.83 0.94
CA PHE A 180 29.80 9.47 1.86
C PHE A 180 29.68 7.96 1.94
N ARG A 181 29.68 7.42 3.16
CA ARG A 181 29.42 5.99 3.38
C ARG A 181 27.95 5.75 3.68
N HIS A 182 27.48 4.56 3.32
CA HIS A 182 26.25 4.03 3.87
C HIS A 182 26.30 4.05 5.41
N GLN A 183 25.25 4.59 6.05
CA GLN A 183 25.20 4.73 7.52
C GLN A 183 24.50 3.54 8.19
N GLY A 184 23.81 2.68 7.43
CA GLY A 184 23.04 1.56 7.98
C GLY A 184 21.77 2.01 8.73
N PRO A 185 20.91 1.06 9.12
CA PRO A 185 19.88 1.31 10.12
C PRO A 185 20.52 1.50 11.51
N PRO A 186 19.88 2.25 12.44
CA PRO A 186 20.38 2.46 13.81
C PRO A 186 20.12 1.22 14.68
N GLU A 187 20.68 0.07 14.29
CA GLU A 187 20.50 -1.24 14.93
C GLU A 187 21.86 -1.89 15.26
N ILE A 188 21.90 -2.71 16.32
CA ILE A 188 23.12 -3.42 16.76
C ILE A 188 23.48 -4.56 15.79
N ALA A 189 22.55 -5.00 14.95
CA ALA A 189 22.73 -6.11 14.03
C ALA A 189 23.71 -5.81 12.90
N ASN A 190 24.31 -6.86 12.33
CA ASN A 190 25.17 -6.73 11.16
C ASN A 190 24.39 -6.18 9.97
N ASP A 191 24.82 -5.02 9.47
CA ASP A 191 24.32 -4.43 8.25
C ASP A 191 24.91 -5.13 7.01
N LYS A 192 24.04 -5.75 6.20
CA LYS A 192 24.43 -6.45 4.97
C LYS A 192 25.02 -5.53 3.91
N TYR A 193 24.79 -4.22 4.02
CA TYR A 193 25.22 -3.20 3.08
C TYR A 193 26.35 -2.34 3.63
N ALA A 194 26.94 -2.75 4.76
CA ALA A 194 28.07 -2.07 5.37
C ALA A 194 29.20 -1.85 4.35
N GLY A 195 29.74 -0.63 4.31
CA GLY A 195 30.85 -0.26 3.43
C GLY A 195 30.46 0.15 2.00
N TRP A 196 29.17 0.17 1.65
CA TRP A 196 28.73 0.76 0.39
C TRP A 196 29.14 2.24 0.28
N ASP A 197 29.63 2.61 -0.91
CA ASP A 197 29.79 4.01 -1.29
C ASP A 197 28.43 4.61 -1.61
N ALA A 198 28.04 5.62 -0.84
CA ALA A 198 26.77 6.33 -0.99
C ALA A 198 26.96 7.74 -1.59
N SER A 199 28.17 8.12 -2.00
CA SER A 199 28.49 9.49 -2.46
C SER A 199 27.55 10.00 -3.55
N GLY A 200 27.14 9.13 -4.48
CA GLY A 200 26.18 9.47 -5.53
C GLY A 200 24.80 9.88 -5.01
N ALA A 201 24.30 9.24 -3.93
CA ALA A 201 23.02 9.55 -3.33
C ALA A 201 23.00 10.96 -2.71
N TYR A 202 24.08 11.31 -2.00
CA TYR A 202 24.23 12.65 -1.40
C TYR A 202 24.52 13.72 -2.46
N LEU A 203 25.31 13.38 -3.50
CA LEU A 203 25.60 14.30 -4.60
C LEU A 203 24.32 14.69 -5.36
N LEU A 204 23.38 13.76 -5.55
CA LEU A 204 22.07 14.07 -6.16
C LEU A 204 21.33 15.16 -5.37
N ALA A 205 21.35 15.08 -4.04
CA ALA A 205 20.76 16.09 -3.16
C ALA A 205 21.48 17.44 -3.24
N TYR A 206 22.82 17.47 -3.22
CA TYR A 206 23.58 18.72 -3.38
C TYR A 206 23.45 19.33 -4.78
N ALA A 207 23.20 18.52 -5.81
CA ALA A 207 23.04 18.97 -7.18
C ALA A 207 21.63 19.54 -7.48
N MET A 208 20.68 19.44 -6.55
CA MET A 208 19.31 19.94 -6.75
C MET A 208 19.23 21.41 -7.21
N PRO A 209 20.01 22.36 -6.66
CA PRO A 209 19.98 23.75 -7.12
C PRO A 209 20.42 23.94 -8.57
N LEU A 210 21.20 23.00 -9.13
CA LEU A 210 21.72 23.10 -10.50
C LEU A 210 20.64 22.88 -11.57
N LYS A 211 19.57 22.15 -11.26
CA LYS A 211 18.43 21.89 -12.18
C LYS A 211 18.83 21.36 -13.56
N ARG A 212 19.96 20.64 -13.66
CA ARG A 212 20.50 20.16 -14.94
C ARG A 212 19.89 18.83 -15.41
N LEU A 213 19.48 17.97 -14.49
CA LEU A 213 18.90 16.65 -14.78
C LEU A 213 17.41 16.61 -14.45
N TRP A 214 16.68 15.68 -15.08
CA TRP A 214 15.26 15.46 -14.77
C TRP A 214 15.04 15.10 -13.28
N LEU A 215 15.96 14.32 -12.69
CA LEU A 215 15.94 13.97 -11.27
C LEU A 215 16.34 15.13 -10.34
N THR A 216 17.04 16.14 -10.86
CA THR A 216 17.50 17.30 -10.08
C THR A 216 16.67 18.56 -10.34
N GLY A 217 15.47 18.44 -10.90
CA GLY A 217 14.57 19.59 -11.12
C GLY A 217 14.71 20.32 -12.45
N LYS A 218 15.21 19.67 -13.52
CA LYS A 218 15.17 20.23 -14.89
C LYS A 218 13.75 20.55 -15.34
N LYS A 219 12.77 19.71 -14.99
CA LYS A 219 11.35 20.03 -15.15
C LYS A 219 10.90 20.84 -13.94
N ALA A 220 10.25 21.97 -14.18
CA ALA A 220 9.61 22.74 -13.12
C ALA A 220 8.57 21.87 -12.38
N PRO A 221 8.44 22.00 -11.05
CA PRO A 221 7.40 21.32 -10.30
C PRO A 221 6.00 21.68 -10.78
N VAL A 222 5.13 20.69 -10.92
CA VAL A 222 3.68 20.89 -11.11
C VAL A 222 2.95 21.06 -9.78
N ALA A 223 3.53 20.60 -8.68
CA ALA A 223 2.96 20.76 -7.35
C ALA A 223 3.05 22.23 -6.87
N PRO A 224 2.02 22.75 -6.17
CA PRO A 224 2.06 24.05 -5.54
C PRO A 224 3.26 24.18 -4.59
N GLN A 225 4.00 25.27 -4.73
CA GLN A 225 5.16 25.56 -3.88
C GLN A 225 4.68 25.96 -2.48
N LEU A 226 5.30 25.39 -1.45
CA LEU A 226 4.89 25.64 -0.06
C LEU A 226 5.36 27.01 0.42
N ALA A 227 4.48 27.71 1.12
CA ALA A 227 4.86 28.85 1.95
C ALA A 227 5.71 28.39 3.15
N PRO A 228 6.52 29.28 3.77
CA PRO A 228 7.42 28.89 4.87
C PRO A 228 6.71 28.24 6.07
N ASP A 229 5.55 28.75 6.44
CA ASP A 229 4.71 28.25 7.53
C ASP A 229 4.10 26.88 7.21
N ALA A 230 3.70 26.65 5.96
CA ALA A 230 3.22 25.36 5.49
C ALA A 230 4.35 24.31 5.51
N ALA A 231 5.54 24.66 5.04
CA ALA A 231 6.71 23.79 5.11
C ALA A 231 7.07 23.42 6.57
N ALA A 232 7.06 24.40 7.48
CA ALA A 232 7.30 24.16 8.90
C ALA A 232 6.23 23.29 9.56
N ARG A 233 4.96 23.39 9.12
CA ARG A 233 3.87 22.48 9.55
C ARG A 233 4.14 21.04 9.13
N LEU A 234 4.50 20.79 7.87
CA LEU A 234 4.80 19.43 7.40
C LEU A 234 5.96 18.79 8.17
N VAL A 235 7.02 19.55 8.45
CA VAL A 235 8.13 19.06 9.28
C VAL A 235 7.64 18.67 10.68
N ARG A 236 6.74 19.45 11.29
CA ARG A 236 6.17 19.11 12.60
C ARG A 236 5.30 17.84 12.55
N ASP A 237 4.55 17.62 11.47
CA ASP A 237 3.72 16.43 11.30
C ASP A 237 4.54 15.13 11.34
N GLY A 238 5.82 15.19 10.94
CA GLY A 238 6.77 14.08 10.99
C GLY A 238 7.35 13.74 12.36
N ARG A 239 7.18 14.61 13.37
CA ARG A 239 7.81 14.43 14.69
C ARG A 239 7.11 13.37 15.53
N GLY A 240 7.81 12.93 16.58
CA GLY A 240 7.22 12.15 17.67
C GLY A 240 7.01 10.67 17.37
N TRP A 241 7.75 10.11 16.41
CA TRP A 241 7.75 8.68 16.12
C TRP A 241 9.17 8.14 15.95
N SER A 242 9.41 6.98 16.54
CA SER A 242 10.56 6.13 16.28
C SER A 242 10.16 4.66 16.45
N ASN A 243 11.03 3.73 16.04
CA ASN A 243 10.78 2.30 16.29
C ASN A 243 10.69 1.95 17.78
N ASN A 244 11.40 2.70 18.64
CA ASN A 244 11.46 2.45 20.08
C ASN A 244 10.37 3.18 20.88
N ASP A 245 9.84 4.29 20.33
CA ASP A 245 8.71 5.02 20.91
C ASP A 245 7.78 5.51 19.80
N ARG A 246 6.61 4.88 19.73
CA ARG A 246 5.58 5.13 18.72
C ARG A 246 4.40 5.96 19.25
N ASN A 247 4.33 6.18 20.57
CA ASN A 247 3.08 6.63 21.21
C ASN A 247 3.24 7.89 22.07
N SER A 248 4.35 8.06 22.79
CA SER A 248 4.43 9.05 23.88
C SER A 248 4.16 10.48 23.42
N ALA A 249 4.61 10.83 22.22
CA ALA A 249 4.43 12.18 21.68
C ALA A 249 2.95 12.56 21.49
N TYR A 250 2.12 11.63 20.98
CA TYR A 250 0.68 11.88 20.80
C TYR A 250 -0.09 11.67 22.10
N ASP A 251 0.37 10.77 22.97
CA ASP A 251 -0.24 10.56 24.29
C ASP A 251 -0.09 11.78 25.21
N ALA A 252 0.86 12.67 24.94
CA ALA A 252 1.05 13.93 25.65
C ALA A 252 0.15 15.10 25.17
N LEU A 253 -0.50 15.02 24.00
CA LEU A 253 -1.30 16.13 23.43
C LEU A 253 -2.70 16.18 24.00
N ASP A 254 -3.29 17.32 24.34
CA ASP A 254 -4.66 17.34 24.90
C ASP A 254 -5.76 16.80 23.95
N GLY A 255 -6.93 16.47 24.52
CA GLY A 255 -8.07 15.90 23.80
C GLY A 255 -8.51 16.71 22.57
N GLU A 256 -8.59 18.03 22.71
CA GLU A 256 -8.99 18.94 21.63
C GLU A 256 -7.97 18.93 20.48
N THR A 257 -6.69 18.96 20.82
CA THR A 257 -5.60 18.87 19.85
C THR A 257 -5.63 17.55 19.08
N LEU A 258 -5.89 16.43 19.76
CA LEU A 258 -6.03 15.13 19.11
C LEU A 258 -7.24 15.06 18.18
N VAL A 259 -8.39 15.60 18.58
CA VAL A 259 -9.58 15.69 17.73
C VAL A 259 -9.29 16.56 16.50
N GLY A 260 -8.63 17.71 16.67
CA GLY A 260 -8.21 18.55 15.55
C GLY A 260 -7.28 17.84 14.57
N ALA A 261 -6.36 17.01 15.08
CA ALA A 261 -5.43 16.23 14.26
C ALA A 261 -6.11 15.17 13.37
N LEU A 262 -7.35 14.76 13.68
CA LEU A 262 -8.15 13.89 12.80
C LEU A 262 -8.53 14.56 11.47
N SER A 263 -8.43 15.89 11.37
CA SER A 263 -8.65 16.63 10.13
C SER A 263 -7.35 16.93 9.37
N SER A 264 -6.22 16.35 9.78
CA SER A 264 -4.94 16.56 9.12
C SER A 264 -4.95 16.03 7.69
N TRP A 265 -4.26 16.73 6.78
CA TRP A 265 -3.95 16.22 5.43
C TRP A 265 -3.21 14.88 5.49
N SER A 266 -2.37 14.67 6.53
CA SER A 266 -1.52 13.50 6.65
C SER A 266 -2.33 12.31 7.18
N PRO A 267 -2.44 11.21 6.42
CA PRO A 267 -3.08 10.00 6.91
C PRO A 267 -2.37 9.42 8.16
N ILE A 268 -1.06 9.62 8.30
CA ILE A 268 -0.26 9.15 9.43
C ILE A 268 -0.62 9.93 10.71
N VAL A 269 -0.78 11.26 10.60
CA VAL A 269 -1.20 12.11 11.74
C VAL A 269 -2.60 11.71 12.21
N ARG A 270 -3.55 11.52 11.28
CA ARG A 270 -4.91 11.06 11.61
C ARG A 270 -4.88 9.72 12.36
N GLU A 271 -4.08 8.76 11.89
CA GLU A 271 -3.95 7.45 12.50
C GLU A 271 -3.33 7.50 13.91
N ARG A 272 -2.25 8.27 14.08
CA ARG A 272 -1.59 8.45 15.40
C ARG A 272 -2.54 9.11 16.40
N ALA A 273 -3.29 10.12 15.97
CA ALA A 273 -4.29 10.77 16.81
C ALA A 273 -5.45 9.84 17.18
N ALA A 274 -5.99 9.08 16.22
CA ALA A 274 -7.01 8.06 16.44
C ALA A 274 -6.56 7.01 17.49
N MET A 275 -5.33 6.53 17.38
CA MET A 275 -4.74 5.58 18.33
C MET A 275 -4.60 6.17 19.74
N ALA A 276 -4.14 7.43 19.86
CA ALA A 276 -4.00 8.11 21.15
C ALA A 276 -5.37 8.34 21.84
N LEU A 277 -6.37 8.82 21.10
CA LEU A 277 -7.74 8.97 21.61
C LEU A 277 -8.30 7.65 22.13
N ALA A 278 -8.08 6.56 21.42
CA ALA A 278 -8.56 5.24 21.84
C ALA A 278 -7.91 4.76 23.16
N ARG A 279 -6.63 5.07 23.40
CA ARG A 279 -5.91 4.73 24.63
C ARG A 279 -6.42 5.50 25.85
N ARG A 280 -6.86 6.74 25.67
CA ARG A 280 -7.38 7.61 26.76
C ARG A 280 -8.70 7.19 27.32
N LYS A 281 -9.52 6.53 26.51
CA LYS A 281 -10.86 6.06 26.89
C LYS A 281 -11.85 7.15 27.32
N GLU A 282 -11.60 8.40 26.93
CA GLU A 282 -12.57 9.49 27.03
C GLU A 282 -13.78 9.20 26.13
N ASP A 283 -14.96 9.70 26.51
CA ASP A 283 -16.15 9.61 25.66
C ASP A 283 -16.10 10.66 24.55
N VAL A 284 -15.47 10.26 23.44
CA VAL A 284 -15.33 11.09 22.23
C VAL A 284 -16.33 10.69 21.15
N ILE A 285 -17.19 9.70 21.38
CA ILE A 285 -18.06 9.15 20.33
C ILE A 285 -19.01 10.21 19.75
N PRO A 286 -19.66 11.09 20.53
CA PRO A 286 -20.52 12.14 19.98
C PRO A 286 -19.76 13.10 19.06
N ILE A 287 -18.52 13.45 19.45
CA ILE A 287 -17.65 14.34 18.66
C ILE A 287 -17.27 13.65 17.35
N LEU A 288 -16.84 12.39 17.41
CA LEU A 288 -16.44 11.62 16.22
C LEU A 288 -17.60 11.41 15.24
N VAL A 289 -18.83 11.21 15.75
CA VAL A 289 -20.03 11.15 14.91
C VAL A 289 -20.24 12.47 14.17
N GLY A 290 -20.15 13.61 14.86
CA GLY A 290 -20.27 14.93 14.21
C GLY A 290 -19.21 15.19 13.14
N LEU A 291 -18.01 14.61 13.27
CA LEU A 291 -16.96 14.72 12.25
C LEU A 291 -17.28 13.94 10.95
N LEU A 292 -18.16 12.93 10.98
CA LEU A 292 -18.57 12.18 9.78
C LEU A 292 -19.38 13.04 8.80
N ASP A 293 -20.01 14.12 9.29
CA ASP A 293 -20.81 15.07 8.51
C ASP A 293 -19.98 16.25 7.95
N SER A 294 -18.67 16.27 8.23
CA SER A 294 -17.77 17.32 7.72
C SER A 294 -17.73 17.35 6.19
N PRO A 295 -17.66 18.53 5.55
CA PRO A 295 -17.43 18.62 4.10
C PRO A 295 -16.02 18.17 3.69
N SER A 296 -15.05 18.07 4.62
CA SER A 296 -13.70 17.60 4.33
C SER A 296 -13.62 16.08 4.35
N LEU A 297 -13.16 15.50 3.24
CA LEU A 297 -12.89 14.06 3.14
C LEU A 297 -11.87 13.60 4.19
N GLU A 298 -10.83 14.38 4.45
CA GLU A 298 -9.80 14.08 5.43
C GLU A 298 -10.37 13.96 6.84
N THR A 299 -11.24 14.90 7.25
CA THR A 299 -11.94 14.86 8.53
C THR A 299 -12.78 13.58 8.66
N ARG A 300 -13.56 13.24 7.63
CA ARG A 300 -14.41 12.03 7.63
C ARG A 300 -13.57 10.75 7.71
N LEU A 301 -12.46 10.69 6.98
CA LEU A 301 -11.50 9.57 7.05
C LEU A 301 -10.88 9.46 8.44
N GLY A 302 -10.51 10.59 9.07
CA GLY A 302 -10.01 10.63 10.44
C GLY A 302 -11.04 10.17 11.47
N ALA A 303 -12.30 10.58 11.30
CA ALA A 303 -13.41 10.13 12.13
C ALA A 303 -13.62 8.62 12.03
N CYS A 304 -13.64 8.04 10.82
CA CYS A 304 -13.70 6.59 10.64
C CYS A 304 -12.51 5.87 11.29
N ALA A 305 -11.28 6.38 11.11
CA ALA A 305 -10.09 5.79 11.74
C ALA A 305 -10.20 5.81 13.27
N ALA A 306 -10.62 6.93 13.86
CA ALA A 306 -10.83 7.06 15.30
C ALA A 306 -11.91 6.10 15.81
N LEU A 307 -13.08 6.06 15.15
CA LEU A 307 -14.18 5.14 15.50
C LEU A 307 -13.75 3.67 15.42
N ALA A 308 -12.99 3.28 14.40
CA ALA A 308 -12.44 1.94 14.30
C ALA A 308 -11.53 1.59 15.49
N ARG A 309 -10.72 2.55 15.97
CA ARG A 309 -9.85 2.37 17.14
C ARG A 309 -10.63 2.30 18.46
N GLN A 310 -11.85 2.83 18.52
CA GLN A 310 -12.73 2.73 19.69
C GLN A 310 -13.37 1.33 19.86
N LYS A 311 -13.40 0.52 18.79
CA LYS A 311 -13.96 -0.84 18.76
C LYS A 311 -15.43 -0.87 19.18
N GLU A 312 -15.84 -1.80 20.05
CA GLU A 312 -17.21 -1.96 20.55
C GLU A 312 -17.80 -0.66 21.15
N ARG A 313 -16.97 0.24 21.69
CA ARG A 313 -17.42 1.54 22.21
C ARG A 313 -18.01 2.45 21.13
N ALA A 314 -17.68 2.23 19.86
CA ALA A 314 -18.25 2.97 18.74
C ALA A 314 -19.61 2.43 18.27
N ALA A 315 -20.21 1.44 18.94
CA ALA A 315 -21.55 0.96 18.59
C ALA A 315 -22.61 2.07 18.46
N PRO A 316 -22.63 3.14 19.28
CA PRO A 316 -23.57 4.26 19.10
C PRO A 316 -23.40 5.02 17.78
N ALA A 317 -22.23 4.93 17.13
CA ALA A 317 -21.95 5.60 15.85
C ALA A 317 -22.44 4.80 14.63
N LEU A 318 -23.02 3.60 14.82
CA LEU A 318 -23.41 2.73 13.71
C LEU A 318 -24.35 3.36 12.68
N PRO A 319 -25.39 4.14 13.07
CA PRO A 319 -26.23 4.81 12.08
C PRO A 319 -25.43 5.73 11.16
N ALA A 320 -24.58 6.60 11.73
CA ALA A 320 -23.76 7.53 10.97
C ALA A 320 -22.67 6.82 10.13
N LEU A 321 -22.08 5.74 10.66
CA LEU A 321 -21.13 4.92 9.92
C LEU A 321 -21.79 4.19 8.74
N ARG A 322 -23.04 3.72 8.89
CA ARG A 322 -23.82 3.10 7.82
C ARG A 322 -24.10 4.11 6.70
N GLU A 323 -24.51 5.33 7.03
CA GLU A 323 -24.66 6.40 6.02
C GLU A 323 -23.31 6.72 5.34
N THR A 324 -22.22 6.76 6.11
CA THR A 324 -20.87 6.98 5.57
C THR A 324 -20.43 5.85 4.64
N PHE A 325 -20.87 4.62 4.87
CA PHE A 325 -20.63 3.47 3.98
C PHE A 325 -21.30 3.61 2.60
N HIS A 326 -22.25 4.53 2.45
CA HIS A 326 -22.88 4.87 1.17
C HIS A 326 -22.33 6.14 0.52
N ALA A 327 -21.25 6.72 1.06
CA ALA A 327 -20.59 7.89 0.48
C ALA A 327 -20.04 7.64 -0.92
N ASP A 328 -19.87 8.70 -1.73
CA ASP A 328 -19.34 8.59 -3.11
C ASP A 328 -17.87 8.12 -3.17
N ASP A 329 -17.04 8.55 -2.23
CA ASP A 329 -15.62 8.20 -2.17
C ASP A 329 -15.42 6.74 -1.75
N SER A 330 -14.71 5.97 -2.58
CA SER A 330 -14.51 4.53 -2.34
C SER A 330 -13.64 4.24 -1.13
N TRP A 331 -12.68 5.10 -0.81
CA TRP A 331 -11.82 4.89 0.34
C TRP A 331 -12.53 5.19 1.66
N LEU A 332 -13.41 6.20 1.66
CA LEU A 332 -14.26 6.50 2.79
C LEU A 332 -15.23 5.35 3.07
N ARG A 333 -15.82 4.72 2.04
CA ARG A 333 -16.61 3.50 2.22
C ARG A 333 -15.80 2.38 2.86
N VAL A 334 -14.56 2.15 2.40
CA VAL A 334 -13.66 1.16 3.00
C VAL A 334 -13.40 1.48 4.48
N LYS A 335 -13.11 2.74 4.83
CA LYS A 335 -12.86 3.15 6.22
C LYS A 335 -14.10 3.09 7.10
N ALA A 336 -15.28 3.39 6.56
CA ALA A 336 -16.54 3.18 7.25
C ALA A 336 -16.77 1.69 7.53
N ALA A 337 -16.56 0.81 6.54
CA ALA A 337 -16.69 -0.64 6.72
C ALA A 337 -15.71 -1.21 7.76
N GLU A 338 -14.45 -0.74 7.76
CA GLU A 338 -13.47 -1.09 8.81
C GLU A 338 -13.97 -0.67 10.20
N ALA A 339 -14.51 0.56 10.33
CA ALA A 339 -15.05 1.05 11.60
C ALA A 339 -16.29 0.28 12.06
N ILE A 340 -17.21 -0.04 11.14
CA ILE A 340 -18.39 -0.87 11.39
C ILE A 340 -17.96 -2.25 11.92
N ALA A 341 -17.04 -2.93 11.22
CA ALA A 341 -16.54 -4.24 11.63
C ALA A 341 -15.86 -4.20 13.01
N ALA A 342 -15.15 -3.11 13.33
CA ALA A 342 -14.51 -2.94 14.63
C ALA A 342 -15.50 -2.84 15.80
N THR A 343 -16.77 -2.47 15.55
CA THR A 343 -17.83 -2.46 16.60
C THR A 343 -18.26 -3.86 17.05
N GLY A 344 -17.75 -4.92 16.43
CA GLY A 344 -18.05 -6.30 16.83
C GLY A 344 -19.47 -6.71 16.47
N GLY A 345 -20.18 -7.32 17.43
CA GLY A 345 -21.52 -7.88 17.19
C GLY A 345 -22.54 -6.85 16.67
N ALA A 346 -22.43 -5.59 17.09
CA ALA A 346 -23.33 -4.53 16.64
C ALA A 346 -23.18 -4.24 15.13
N GLY A 347 -21.96 -4.32 14.60
CA GLY A 347 -21.66 -4.11 13.19
C GLY A 347 -22.22 -5.19 12.26
N MET A 348 -22.56 -6.36 12.79
CA MET A 348 -23.16 -7.45 12.00
C MET A 348 -24.51 -7.04 11.37
N ALA A 349 -25.20 -6.05 11.94
CA ALA A 349 -26.43 -5.51 11.37
C ALA A 349 -26.24 -4.89 9.96
N VAL A 350 -25.01 -4.49 9.61
CA VAL A 350 -24.67 -3.87 8.31
C VAL A 350 -23.96 -4.86 7.37
N LEU A 351 -23.66 -6.08 7.83
CA LEU A 351 -23.00 -7.11 7.01
C LEU A 351 -23.71 -7.37 5.66
N PRO A 352 -25.05 -7.47 5.59
CA PRO A 352 -25.77 -7.66 4.31
C PRO A 352 -25.41 -6.63 3.24
N GLU A 353 -25.28 -5.36 3.62
CA GLU A 353 -24.91 -4.27 2.70
C GLU A 353 -23.47 -4.39 2.23
N ILE A 354 -22.56 -4.80 3.12
CA ILE A 354 -21.15 -5.00 2.77
C ILE A 354 -21.01 -6.20 1.82
N LEU A 355 -21.74 -7.30 2.05
CA LEU A 355 -21.77 -8.46 1.14
C LEU A 355 -22.31 -8.08 -0.24
N LYS A 356 -23.43 -7.34 -0.30
CA LYS A 356 -23.98 -6.82 -1.56
C LYS A 356 -22.99 -5.93 -2.30
N ARG A 357 -22.21 -5.12 -1.58
CA ARG A 357 -21.17 -4.27 -2.18
C ARG A 357 -20.02 -5.08 -2.76
N ILE A 358 -19.60 -6.16 -2.09
CA ILE A 358 -18.63 -7.10 -2.65
C ILE A 358 -19.18 -7.78 -3.90
N ALA A 359 -20.45 -8.20 -3.87
CA ALA A 359 -21.14 -8.87 -4.99
C ALA A 359 -21.36 -7.95 -6.20
N ALA A 360 -21.50 -6.64 -5.99
CA ALA A 360 -21.63 -5.67 -7.09
C ALA A 360 -20.35 -5.56 -7.96
N GLY A 361 -19.20 -5.99 -7.44
CA GLY A 361 -17.92 -5.91 -8.13
C GLY A 361 -17.34 -4.49 -8.15
N PRO A 362 -16.16 -4.32 -8.76
CA PRO A 362 -15.45 -3.05 -8.74
C PRO A 362 -16.07 -2.02 -9.71
N PRO A 363 -16.28 -0.76 -9.29
CA PRO A 363 -16.82 0.26 -10.17
C PRO A 363 -15.83 0.66 -11.28
N PRO A 364 -16.32 1.24 -12.40
CA PRO A 364 -15.46 1.79 -13.44
C PRO A 364 -14.51 2.84 -12.84
N GLY A 365 -13.20 2.57 -12.88
CA GLY A 365 -12.16 3.45 -12.35
C GLY A 365 -11.46 2.93 -11.10
N ASP A 366 -12.04 1.96 -10.38
CA ASP A 366 -11.34 1.30 -9.27
C ASP A 366 -10.14 0.51 -9.83
N PRO A 367 -8.90 0.87 -9.43
CA PRO A 367 -7.73 0.17 -9.89
C PRO A 367 -7.67 -1.23 -9.29
N ARG A 368 -8.02 -2.26 -10.06
CA ARG A 368 -7.87 -3.68 -9.69
C ARG A 368 -8.89 -4.15 -8.64
N GLY A 369 -9.97 -3.40 -8.45
CA GLY A 369 -11.01 -3.69 -7.47
C GLY A 369 -10.53 -3.56 -6.02
N MET A 370 -9.85 -2.46 -5.71
CA MET A 370 -9.35 -2.17 -4.37
C MET A 370 -10.46 -2.01 -3.35
N GLU A 371 -11.60 -1.40 -3.68
CA GLU A 371 -12.72 -1.34 -2.73
C GLU A 371 -13.15 -2.74 -2.34
N GLN A 372 -13.51 -3.57 -3.32
CA GLN A 372 -13.90 -4.97 -3.11
C GLN A 372 -12.82 -5.73 -2.33
N ARG A 373 -11.54 -5.52 -2.67
CA ARG A 373 -10.39 -6.12 -1.99
C ARG A 373 -10.39 -5.82 -0.48
N PHE A 374 -10.50 -4.55 -0.08
CA PHE A 374 -10.49 -4.18 1.33
C PHE A 374 -11.77 -4.62 2.05
N LEU A 375 -12.92 -4.60 1.37
CA LEU A 375 -14.16 -5.17 1.92
C LEU A 375 -14.05 -6.69 2.15
N CYS A 376 -13.35 -7.43 1.27
CA CYS A 376 -13.05 -8.84 1.50
C CYS A 376 -12.19 -9.05 2.76
N PHE A 377 -11.27 -8.14 3.10
CA PHE A 377 -10.53 -8.22 4.36
C PHE A 377 -11.46 -7.95 5.55
N THR A 378 -12.25 -6.88 5.48
CA THR A 378 -13.21 -6.51 6.53
C THR A 378 -14.17 -7.65 6.83
N VAL A 379 -14.78 -8.25 5.81
CA VAL A 379 -15.76 -9.32 5.97
C VAL A 379 -15.09 -10.63 6.37
N PHE A 380 -14.17 -11.15 5.56
CA PHE A 380 -13.72 -12.54 5.70
C PHE A 380 -12.57 -12.72 6.72
N ASP A 381 -11.74 -11.70 6.95
CA ASP A 381 -10.69 -11.76 7.98
C ASP A 381 -11.17 -11.25 9.35
N GLN A 382 -12.28 -10.50 9.42
CA GLN A 382 -12.77 -9.93 10.69
C GLN A 382 -14.20 -10.38 11.03
N MET A 383 -15.22 -9.91 10.32
CA MET A 383 -16.63 -10.11 10.70
C MET A 383 -17.02 -11.61 10.71
N LEU A 384 -16.67 -12.34 9.66
CA LEU A 384 -16.97 -13.77 9.48
C LEU A 384 -15.82 -14.69 9.92
N ARG A 385 -14.86 -14.15 10.66
CA ARG A 385 -13.68 -14.91 11.08
C ARG A 385 -14.06 -16.12 11.92
N ARG A 386 -15.03 -15.97 12.84
CA ARG A 386 -15.37 -16.97 13.85
C ARG A 386 -16.63 -17.78 13.54
N SER A 387 -17.69 -17.15 13.04
CA SER A 387 -18.98 -17.80 12.80
C SER A 387 -19.66 -17.26 11.53
N LEU A 388 -20.61 -18.03 10.99
CA LEU A 388 -21.55 -17.66 9.94
C LEU A 388 -23.01 -17.61 10.44
N ASP A 389 -23.23 -17.63 11.76
CA ASP A 389 -24.58 -17.60 12.34
C ASP A 389 -25.31 -16.31 11.97
N GLY A 390 -26.57 -16.43 11.55
CA GLY A 390 -27.40 -15.29 11.14
C GLY A 390 -27.00 -14.63 9.81
N VAL A 391 -26.04 -15.21 9.08
CA VAL A 391 -25.62 -14.70 7.76
C VAL A 391 -26.46 -15.35 6.66
N ASP A 392 -27.09 -14.53 5.83
CA ASP A 392 -27.81 -14.99 4.65
C ASP A 392 -26.86 -15.73 3.68
N ARG A 393 -27.23 -16.96 3.31
CA ARG A 393 -26.37 -17.84 2.50
C ARG A 393 -26.37 -17.47 1.03
N ASP A 394 -27.43 -16.86 0.52
CA ASP A 394 -27.47 -16.40 -0.86
C ASP A 394 -26.62 -15.13 -1.01
N GLU A 395 -26.73 -14.17 -0.09
CA GLU A 395 -25.88 -12.97 -0.10
C GLU A 395 -24.40 -13.30 0.10
N LEU A 396 -24.09 -14.25 1.00
CA LEU A 396 -22.73 -14.74 1.19
C LEU A 396 -22.20 -15.40 -0.10
N ARG A 397 -23.01 -16.24 -0.75
CA ARG A 397 -22.62 -16.92 -1.99
C ARG A 397 -22.28 -15.92 -3.09
N ASP A 398 -23.12 -14.92 -3.30
CA ASP A 398 -22.95 -13.93 -4.37
C ASP A 398 -21.68 -13.08 -4.14
N ALA A 399 -21.41 -12.71 -2.89
CA ALA A 399 -20.18 -12.04 -2.49
C ALA A 399 -18.94 -12.92 -2.69
N VAL A 400 -19.01 -14.22 -2.34
CA VAL A 400 -17.92 -15.18 -2.54
C VAL A 400 -17.62 -15.35 -4.03
N VAL A 401 -18.62 -15.63 -4.86
CA VAL A 401 -18.45 -15.82 -6.31
C VAL A 401 -17.77 -14.62 -6.94
N THR A 402 -18.29 -13.41 -6.68
CA THR A 402 -17.73 -12.19 -7.26
C THR A 402 -16.34 -11.87 -6.70
N GLY A 403 -16.14 -12.04 -5.38
CA GLY A 403 -14.87 -11.79 -4.70
C GLY A 403 -13.73 -12.70 -5.17
N LEU A 404 -14.04 -13.95 -5.58
CA LEU A 404 -13.06 -14.88 -6.13
C LEU A 404 -12.48 -14.43 -7.49
N HIS A 405 -13.09 -13.46 -8.16
CA HIS A 405 -12.55 -12.85 -9.37
C HIS A 405 -11.64 -11.64 -9.10
N ASN A 406 -11.56 -11.14 -7.85
CA ASN A 406 -10.74 -9.98 -7.51
C ASN A 406 -9.28 -10.14 -7.98
N GLU A 407 -8.61 -9.08 -8.44
CA GLU A 407 -7.26 -9.22 -8.97
C GLU A 407 -6.19 -9.46 -7.88
N ASP A 408 -6.53 -9.28 -6.61
CA ASP A 408 -5.65 -9.48 -5.46
C ASP A 408 -5.72 -10.90 -4.88
N GLY A 409 -4.58 -11.60 -4.87
CA GLY A 409 -4.49 -12.95 -4.32
C GLY A 409 -4.82 -13.03 -2.82
N ARG A 410 -4.54 -11.96 -2.05
CA ARG A 410 -4.85 -11.92 -0.63
C ARG A 410 -6.35 -11.78 -0.38
N ALA A 411 -7.06 -10.95 -1.15
CA ALA A 411 -8.52 -10.84 -1.08
C ALA A 411 -9.21 -12.17 -1.42
N ARG A 412 -8.74 -12.87 -2.46
CA ARG A 412 -9.23 -14.23 -2.73
C ARG A 412 -8.92 -15.18 -1.58
N SER A 413 -7.73 -15.09 -0.98
CA SER A 413 -7.34 -15.97 0.13
C SER A 413 -8.14 -15.73 1.40
N SER A 414 -8.59 -14.50 1.70
CA SER A 414 -9.43 -14.25 2.87
C SER A 414 -10.77 -14.98 2.76
N ILE A 415 -11.34 -15.06 1.56
CA ILE A 415 -12.60 -15.78 1.28
C ILE A 415 -12.52 -17.26 1.68
N GLY A 416 -11.38 -17.92 1.48
CA GLY A 416 -11.21 -19.35 1.82
C GLY A 416 -11.53 -19.68 3.28
N ARG A 417 -11.46 -18.71 4.19
CA ARG A 417 -11.77 -18.88 5.63
C ARG A 417 -13.21 -19.27 5.92
N VAL A 418 -14.16 -19.04 5.00
CA VAL A 418 -15.57 -19.42 5.24
C VAL A 418 -15.87 -20.82 4.77
N TYR A 419 -15.03 -21.45 3.94
CA TYR A 419 -15.34 -22.74 3.34
C TYR A 419 -15.53 -23.85 4.37
N GLU A 420 -14.66 -23.93 5.37
CA GLU A 420 -14.74 -24.96 6.41
C GLU A 420 -15.98 -24.82 7.31
N LYS A 421 -16.62 -23.65 7.30
CA LYS A 421 -17.81 -23.33 8.09
C LYS A 421 -19.12 -23.65 7.36
N LEU A 422 -19.05 -24.03 6.09
CA LEU A 422 -20.21 -24.39 5.28
C LEU A 422 -20.40 -25.91 5.28
N SER A 423 -21.66 -26.34 5.34
CA SER A 423 -22.04 -27.72 5.05
C SER A 423 -21.85 -28.04 3.56
N TYR A 424 -21.96 -29.32 3.21
CA TYR A 424 -21.84 -29.73 1.81
C TYR A 424 -22.89 -29.08 0.90
N GLU A 425 -24.15 -29.01 1.35
CA GLU A 425 -25.22 -28.41 0.54
C GLU A 425 -25.02 -26.90 0.37
N GLU A 426 -24.44 -26.21 1.36
CA GLU A 426 -24.16 -24.77 1.26
C GLU A 426 -22.94 -24.46 0.38
N ILE A 427 -21.91 -25.32 0.39
CA ILE A 427 -20.70 -25.11 -0.43
C ILE A 427 -20.85 -25.63 -1.86
N ARG A 428 -21.76 -26.58 -2.10
CA ARG A 428 -21.99 -27.20 -3.41
C ARG A 428 -22.23 -26.17 -4.54
N PRO A 429 -23.02 -25.10 -4.37
CA PRO A 429 -23.20 -24.07 -5.39
C PRO A 429 -21.92 -23.25 -5.68
N LEU A 430 -20.97 -23.20 -4.74
CA LEU A 430 -19.72 -22.48 -4.87
C LEU A 430 -18.62 -23.29 -5.57
N LEU A 431 -18.77 -24.61 -5.67
CA LEU A 431 -17.75 -25.50 -6.23
C LEU A 431 -17.23 -25.07 -7.62
N PRO A 432 -18.06 -24.59 -8.57
CA PRO A 432 -17.56 -24.11 -9.86
C PRO A 432 -16.63 -22.89 -9.72
N ALA A 433 -16.99 -21.92 -8.89
CA ALA A 433 -16.18 -20.72 -8.64
C ALA A 433 -14.89 -21.06 -7.86
N ILE A 434 -14.98 -21.98 -6.89
CA ILE A 434 -13.83 -22.50 -6.15
C ILE A 434 -12.85 -23.19 -7.12
N HIS A 435 -13.36 -24.07 -7.97
CA HIS A 435 -12.56 -24.76 -9.00
C HIS A 435 -11.86 -23.75 -9.91
N GLU A 436 -12.59 -22.74 -10.41
CA GLU A 436 -11.98 -21.68 -11.22
C GLU A 436 -10.87 -20.93 -10.47
N ALA A 437 -11.08 -20.57 -9.20
CA ALA A 437 -10.07 -19.89 -8.39
C ALA A 437 -8.80 -20.74 -8.14
N ILE A 438 -8.94 -22.07 -8.11
CA ILE A 438 -7.80 -23.00 -8.04
C ILE A 438 -7.00 -22.99 -9.35
N VAL A 439 -7.70 -23.07 -10.48
CA VAL A 439 -7.12 -23.19 -11.84
C VAL A 439 -6.56 -21.87 -12.36
N ARG A 440 -7.21 -20.74 -12.02
CA ARG A 440 -6.86 -19.39 -12.48
C ARG A 440 -6.40 -18.54 -11.30
N PRO A 441 -5.11 -18.61 -10.92
CA PRO A 441 -4.58 -17.80 -9.84
C PRO A 441 -4.72 -16.31 -10.12
N ALA A 442 -4.84 -15.52 -9.05
CA ALA A 442 -4.94 -14.07 -9.14
C ALA A 442 -3.77 -13.47 -9.96
N PRO A 443 -4.03 -12.42 -10.75
CA PRO A 443 -3.02 -11.78 -11.55
C PRO A 443 -1.98 -11.02 -10.70
N SER A 444 -2.34 -10.60 -9.48
CA SER A 444 -1.38 -10.00 -8.55
C SER A 444 -0.68 -11.04 -7.66
N GLY A 445 0.63 -11.15 -7.86
CA GLY A 445 1.61 -11.76 -6.94
C GLY A 445 1.50 -13.27 -6.71
N ILE A 446 2.61 -14.00 -6.91
CA ILE A 446 2.74 -15.40 -6.48
C ILE A 446 2.54 -15.54 -4.95
N MET A 447 3.01 -14.56 -4.17
CA MET A 447 2.99 -14.58 -2.69
C MET A 447 1.65 -14.99 -2.08
N PHE A 448 0.56 -14.41 -2.59
CA PHE A 448 -0.77 -14.55 -2.00
C PHE A 448 -1.71 -15.39 -2.86
N ALA A 449 -1.26 -15.86 -4.03
CA ALA A 449 -2.07 -16.66 -4.93
C ALA A 449 -2.32 -18.09 -4.43
N SER A 450 -1.46 -18.62 -3.54
CA SER A 450 -1.57 -20.01 -3.07
C SER A 450 -2.67 -20.23 -2.03
N GLY A 451 -2.99 -19.22 -1.20
CA GLY A 451 -3.89 -19.41 -0.05
C GLY A 451 -5.27 -19.92 -0.46
N ILE A 452 -5.92 -19.24 -1.41
CA ILE A 452 -7.24 -19.67 -1.92
C ILE A 452 -7.20 -21.01 -2.67
N ARG A 453 -6.10 -21.29 -3.37
CA ARG A 453 -5.96 -22.54 -4.14
C ARG A 453 -5.86 -23.74 -3.19
N LEU A 454 -5.07 -23.61 -2.12
CA LEU A 454 -4.95 -24.63 -1.09
C LEU A 454 -6.30 -24.85 -0.38
N ALA A 455 -6.95 -23.77 0.08
CA ALA A 455 -8.27 -23.86 0.70
C ALA A 455 -9.32 -24.53 -0.22
N GLY A 456 -9.29 -24.21 -1.52
CA GLY A 456 -10.16 -24.84 -2.51
C GLY A 456 -9.89 -26.33 -2.65
N VAL A 457 -8.63 -26.74 -2.83
CA VAL A 457 -8.24 -28.14 -2.96
C VAL A 457 -8.59 -28.96 -1.72
N GLU A 458 -8.36 -28.41 -0.52
CA GLU A 458 -8.73 -29.03 0.75
C GLU A 458 -10.23 -29.34 0.82
N ILE A 459 -11.07 -28.42 0.34
CA ILE A 459 -12.52 -28.60 0.28
C ILE A 459 -12.95 -29.63 -0.76
N LEU A 460 -12.37 -29.60 -1.95
CA LEU A 460 -12.65 -30.60 -2.97
C LEU A 460 -12.27 -32.01 -2.47
N ALA A 461 -11.13 -32.13 -1.78
CA ALA A 461 -10.69 -33.38 -1.16
C ALA A 461 -11.63 -33.84 -0.03
N LYS A 462 -11.99 -32.93 0.90
CA LYS A 462 -12.91 -33.21 2.01
C LYS A 462 -14.24 -33.80 1.54
N HIS A 463 -14.77 -33.29 0.44
CA HIS A 463 -16.05 -33.74 -0.13
C HIS A 463 -15.91 -34.78 -1.25
N ARG A 464 -14.70 -35.31 -1.48
CA ARG A 464 -14.41 -36.34 -2.49
C ARG A 464 -14.88 -35.94 -3.91
N ILE A 465 -14.72 -34.66 -4.25
CA ILE A 465 -15.01 -34.14 -5.58
C ILE A 465 -13.92 -34.64 -6.53
N ARG A 466 -14.33 -35.33 -7.60
CA ARG A 466 -13.45 -36.02 -8.55
C ARG A 466 -12.39 -35.09 -9.15
N GLU A 467 -12.79 -33.85 -9.46
CA GLU A 467 -11.95 -32.81 -10.03
C GLU A 467 -10.83 -32.35 -9.06
N GLY A 468 -10.93 -32.63 -7.77
CA GLY A 468 -9.96 -32.24 -6.75
C GLY A 468 -8.61 -32.97 -6.84
N ILE A 469 -8.61 -34.26 -7.19
CA ILE A 469 -7.38 -35.09 -7.20
C ILE A 469 -6.35 -34.57 -8.21
N PRO A 470 -6.70 -34.28 -9.49
CA PRO A 470 -5.76 -33.68 -10.43
C PRO A 470 -5.24 -32.31 -9.95
N LEU A 471 -6.11 -31.49 -9.36
CA LEU A 471 -5.75 -30.15 -8.89
C LEU A 471 -4.77 -30.17 -7.70
N CYS A 472 -4.82 -31.20 -6.85
CA CYS A 472 -3.80 -31.41 -5.81
C CYS A 472 -2.39 -31.46 -6.44
N LEU A 473 -2.22 -32.22 -7.52
CA LEU A 473 -0.93 -32.38 -8.20
C LEU A 473 -0.49 -31.06 -8.85
N ASP A 474 -1.43 -30.34 -9.47
CA ASP A 474 -1.15 -29.04 -10.09
C ASP A 474 -0.73 -27.97 -9.07
N VAL A 475 -1.38 -27.92 -7.89
CA VAL A 475 -1.07 -26.95 -6.83
C VAL A 475 0.25 -27.26 -6.10
N MET A 476 0.67 -28.53 -6.06
CA MET A 476 1.99 -28.89 -5.52
C MET A 476 3.13 -28.26 -6.33
N GLU A 477 2.89 -27.99 -7.61
CA GLU A 477 3.86 -27.42 -8.56
C GLU A 477 5.19 -28.17 -8.47
N ILE A 478 5.14 -29.50 -8.58
CA ILE A 478 6.28 -30.40 -8.35
C ILE A 478 7.51 -30.02 -9.19
N ASP A 479 7.28 -29.54 -10.41
CA ASP A 479 8.35 -29.15 -11.33
C ASP A 479 8.95 -27.77 -11.01
N LYS A 480 8.29 -26.98 -10.15
CA LYS A 480 8.77 -25.65 -9.79
C LYS A 480 9.86 -25.70 -8.74
N TRP A 481 10.90 -24.89 -8.97
CA TRP A 481 11.99 -24.60 -8.03
C TRP A 481 12.78 -25.87 -7.64
N GLY A 482 12.81 -26.89 -8.50
CA GLY A 482 13.46 -28.17 -8.19
C GLY A 482 12.84 -28.91 -6.99
N LYS A 483 11.55 -28.66 -6.69
CA LYS A 483 10.82 -29.42 -5.66
C LYS A 483 10.83 -30.92 -5.97
N GLN A 484 10.67 -31.30 -7.23
CA GLN A 484 10.77 -32.69 -7.68
C GLN A 484 12.07 -33.35 -7.19
N ASN A 485 13.22 -32.73 -7.42
CA ASN A 485 14.52 -33.26 -6.98
C ASN A 485 14.62 -33.35 -5.45
N ARG A 486 14.04 -32.39 -4.72
CA ARG A 486 14.03 -32.36 -3.25
C ARG A 486 13.10 -33.43 -2.65
N ILE A 487 11.94 -33.65 -3.26
CA ILE A 487 11.00 -34.71 -2.89
C ILE A 487 11.66 -36.07 -3.17
N LEU A 488 12.24 -36.26 -4.36
CA LEU A 488 12.93 -37.49 -4.73
C LEU A 488 14.17 -37.76 -3.85
N SER A 489 14.90 -36.73 -3.41
CA SER A 489 16.03 -36.93 -2.48
C SER A 489 15.56 -37.33 -1.08
N GLY A 490 14.44 -36.79 -0.60
CA GLY A 490 13.86 -37.12 0.71
C GLY A 490 13.10 -38.45 0.75
N LEU A 491 12.69 -38.98 -0.41
CA LEU A 491 12.11 -40.34 -0.52
C LEU A 491 13.19 -41.43 -0.66
N LYS A 492 14.45 -41.05 -0.88
CA LYS A 492 15.61 -41.95 -0.97
C LYS A 492 16.38 -42.07 0.35
N SER A 493 16.06 -41.24 1.33
CA SER A 493 16.46 -41.36 2.73
C SER A 493 15.41 -42.13 3.51
#